data_AF-A0AAD5GWD7-F1
#
_entry.id   AF-A0AAD5GWD7-F1
#
_cell.length_a   1.000
_cell.length_b   1.000
_cell.length_c   1.000
_cell.angle_alpha   90.00
_cell.angle_beta   90.00
_cell.angle_gamma   90.00
#
_symmetry.space_group_name_H-M   'P 1'
#
loop_
_entity.id
_entity.type
_entity.pdbx_description
1 polymer ?
#
loop_
_entity_poly.entity_id
_entity_poly.type
_entity_poly.pdbx_seq_one_letter_code
_entity_poly.pdbx_strand_id
1 'polypeptide(L)'
;MLANGAVLHEVNSCQVCDVKCLDNAQYVEHCNGKKHRSKVAHALGQDVFYCDVCNIQCTSQDNLNAHLDGKKHMKVLKAHGFVNVMG
;
A
#
# COMPACT_ATOMS: atom_id res chain seq x y z
N MET A 1 35.87 1.71 -36.43
CA MET A 1 34.95 0.55 -36.35
C MET A 1 33.93 0.87 -35.26
N LEU A 2 32.72 1.29 -35.64
CA LEU A 2 31.65 1.68 -34.72
C LEU A 2 30.66 0.52 -34.63
N ALA A 3 30.48 -0.05 -33.44
CA ALA A 3 29.31 -0.86 -33.10
C ALA A 3 29.20 -0.94 -31.56
N ASN A 4 29.01 0.20 -30.91
CA ASN A 4 28.53 0.22 -29.53
C ASN A 4 27.02 -0.05 -29.58
N GLY A 5 26.66 -1.33 -29.60
CA GLY A 5 25.28 -1.80 -29.57
C GLY A 5 24.64 -1.46 -28.22
N ALA A 6 24.08 -0.26 -28.12
CA ALA A 6 23.15 0.09 -27.06
C ALA A 6 21.85 -0.67 -27.32
N VAL A 7 21.62 -1.74 -26.56
CA VAL A 7 20.31 -2.40 -26.48
C VAL A 7 19.36 -1.39 -25.86
N LEU A 8 18.40 -0.89 -26.64
CA LEU A 8 17.27 -0.13 -26.11
C LEU A 8 16.41 -1.10 -25.30
N HIS A 9 16.69 -1.25 -24.00
CA HIS A 9 15.78 -1.95 -23.11
C HIS A 9 14.51 -1.10 -22.94
N GLU A 10 13.36 -1.66 -23.30
CA GLU A 10 12.06 -1.06 -22.98
C GLU A 10 11.90 -1.06 -21.45
N VAL A 11 12.06 0.11 -20.82
CA VAL A 11 11.89 0.22 -19.37
C VAL A 11 10.40 0.32 -19.09
N ASN A 12 9.79 -0.77 -18.59
CA ASN A 12 8.42 -0.72 -18.10
C ASN A 12 8.39 -0.15 -16.68
N SER A 13 7.76 1.02 -16.52
CA SER A 13 7.64 1.72 -15.25
C SER A 13 6.24 1.62 -14.67
N CYS A 14 6.13 1.30 -13.39
CA CYS A 14 4.87 1.25 -12.65
C CYS A 14 4.58 2.61 -11.99
N GLN A 15 3.56 3.33 -12.46
CA GLN A 15 3.18 4.65 -11.93
C GLN A 15 2.55 4.57 -10.53
N VAL A 16 1.98 3.42 -10.16
CA VAL A 16 1.37 3.20 -8.82
C VAL A 16 2.43 3.01 -7.74
N CYS A 17 3.61 2.50 -8.12
CA CYS A 17 4.70 2.20 -7.19
C CYS A 17 5.94 3.10 -7.41
N ASP A 18 5.92 3.94 -8.44
CA ASP A 18 7.05 4.74 -8.95
C ASP A 18 8.35 3.92 -9.09
N VAL A 19 8.23 2.71 -9.63
CA VAL A 19 9.36 1.78 -9.83
C VAL A 19 9.57 1.55 -11.32
N LYS A 20 10.82 1.68 -11.76
CA LYS A 20 11.29 1.27 -13.08
C LYS A 20 11.73 -0.19 -13.02
N CYS A 21 11.10 -1.04 -13.82
CA CYS A 21 11.53 -2.42 -13.98
C CYS A 21 12.48 -2.51 -15.18
N LEU A 22 13.50 -3.38 -15.06
CA LEU A 22 14.55 -3.49 -16.08
C LEU A 22 14.02 -4.05 -17.41
N ASP A 23 13.02 -4.92 -17.32
CA ASP A 23 12.49 -5.69 -18.44
C ASP A 23 11.02 -6.05 -18.19
N ASN A 24 10.31 -6.43 -19.26
CA ASN A 24 8.88 -6.77 -19.20
C ASN A 24 8.58 -7.92 -18.21
N ALA A 25 9.40 -8.97 -18.17
CA ALA A 25 9.21 -10.10 -17.26
C ALA A 25 9.20 -9.66 -15.78
N GLN A 26 10.13 -8.78 -15.39
CA GLN A 26 10.17 -8.24 -14.03
C GLN A 26 9.03 -7.27 -13.73
N TYR A 27 8.57 -6.53 -14.74
CA TYR A 27 7.38 -5.69 -14.60
C TYR A 27 6.11 -6.53 -14.35
N VAL A 28 5.94 -7.63 -15.09
CA VAL A 28 4.82 -8.56 -14.91
C VAL A 28 4.87 -9.22 -13.52
N GLU A 29 6.05 -9.69 -13.09
CA GLU A 29 6.27 -10.23 -11.74
C GLU A 29 5.96 -9.18 -10.66
N HIS A 30 6.41 -7.95 -10.85
CA HIS A 30 6.10 -6.82 -9.96
C HIS A 30 4.59 -6.61 -9.85
N CYS A 31 3.88 -6.51 -10.97
CA CYS A 31 2.43 -6.29 -11.01
C CYS A 31 1.66 -7.45 -10.35
N ASN A 32 2.14 -8.68 -10.50
CA ASN A 32 1.58 -9.86 -9.84
C ASN A 32 1.99 -9.99 -8.36
N GLY A 33 2.84 -9.10 -7.85
CA GLY A 33 3.25 -9.08 -6.45
C GLY A 33 2.11 -8.65 -5.52
N LYS A 34 1.99 -9.32 -4.35
CA LYS A 34 1.04 -8.93 -3.29
C LYS A 34 1.16 -7.46 -2.90
N LYS A 35 2.39 -6.93 -2.90
CA LYS A 35 2.70 -5.53 -2.59
C LYS A 35 2.10 -4.56 -3.62
N HIS A 36 2.25 -4.86 -4.91
CA HIS A 36 1.66 -4.04 -5.98
C HIS A 36 0.14 -4.09 -5.91
N ARG A 37 -0.45 -5.29 -5.85
CA ARG A 37 -1.91 -5.46 -5.77
C ARG A 37 -2.53 -4.70 -4.60
N SER A 38 -1.88 -4.71 -3.43
CA SER A 38 -2.35 -3.94 -2.27
C SER A 38 -2.32 -2.43 -2.52
N LYS A 39 -1.26 -1.90 -3.16
CA LYS A 39 -1.17 -0.48 -3.51
C LYS A 39 -2.17 -0.08 -4.58
N VAL A 40 -2.40 -0.93 -5.58
CA VAL A 40 -3.43 -0.72 -6.61
C VAL A 40 -4.82 -0.74 -5.99
N ALA A 41 -5.14 -1.71 -5.14
CA ALA A 41 -6.42 -1.76 -4.43
C ALA A 41 -6.66 -0.47 -3.62
N HIS A 42 -5.63 0.00 -2.90
CA HIS A 42 -5.69 1.27 -2.19
C HIS A 42 -5.90 2.47 -3.12
N ALA A 43 -5.16 2.57 -4.23
CA ALA A 43 -5.29 3.64 -5.20
C ALA A 43 -6.65 3.65 -5.92
N LEU A 44 -7.30 2.49 -6.02
CA LEU A 44 -8.65 2.33 -6.58
C LEU A 44 -9.76 2.51 -5.52
N GLY A 45 -9.41 2.84 -4.27
CA GLY A 45 -10.38 3.01 -3.20
C GLY A 45 -11.09 1.71 -2.78
N GLN A 46 -10.52 0.55 -3.11
CA GLN A 46 -11.00 -0.75 -2.63
C GLN A 46 -10.60 -0.89 -1.15
N ASP A 47 -11.62 -0.84 -0.28
CA ASP A 47 -11.59 -0.75 1.17
C ASP A 47 -10.29 -1.17 1.84
N VAL A 48 -9.45 -0.17 2.11
CA VAL A 48 -8.39 -0.27 3.10
C VAL A 48 -8.99 -0.06 4.47
N PHE A 49 -9.05 -1.12 5.25
CA PHE A 49 -9.43 -1.05 6.65
C PHE A 49 -8.30 -0.35 7.42
N TYR A 50 -8.35 0.97 7.53
CA TYR A 50 -7.26 1.78 8.06
C TYR A 50 -7.69 2.51 9.33
N CYS A 51 -6.78 2.58 10.30
CA CYS A 51 -6.97 3.38 11.50
C CYS A 51 -6.07 4.61 11.42
N ASP A 52 -6.68 5.80 11.33
CA ASP A 52 -5.97 7.07 11.23
C ASP A 52 -5.20 7.42 12.51
N VAL A 53 -5.83 7.17 13.66
CA VAL A 53 -5.25 7.43 14.99
C VAL A 53 -3.97 6.63 15.23
N CYS A 54 -3.95 5.37 14.78
CA CYS A 54 -2.79 4.49 14.95
C CYS A 54 -1.90 4.44 13.71
N ASN A 55 -2.32 5.05 12.60
CA ASN A 55 -1.67 5.02 11.30
C ASN A 55 -1.35 3.57 10.84
N ILE A 56 -2.31 2.64 11.01
CA ILE A 56 -2.13 1.23 10.64
C ILE A 56 -3.19 0.74 9.66
N GLN A 57 -2.79 -0.17 8.77
CA GLN A 57 -3.67 -0.89 7.88
C GLN A 57 -3.99 -2.28 8.45
N CYS A 58 -5.28 -2.59 8.49
CA CYS A 58 -5.86 -3.87 8.84
C CYS A 58 -6.22 -4.65 7.58
N THR A 59 -6.27 -5.97 7.71
CA THR A 59 -6.52 -6.91 6.60
C THR A 59 -8.00 -7.13 6.29
N SER A 60 -8.91 -6.74 7.20
CA SER A 60 -10.35 -6.96 7.11
C SER A 60 -11.09 -5.95 7.99
N GLN A 61 -12.37 -5.68 7.70
CA GLN A 61 -13.22 -4.81 8.52
C GLN A 61 -13.29 -5.29 9.95
N ASP A 62 -13.49 -6.59 10.17
CA ASP A 62 -13.54 -7.19 11.51
C ASP A 62 -12.25 -6.96 12.29
N ASN A 63 -11.11 -7.01 11.60
CA ASN A 63 -9.80 -6.80 12.21
C ASN A 63 -9.58 -5.32 12.56
N LEU A 64 -10.12 -4.40 11.75
CA LEU A 64 -10.16 -2.97 12.10
C LEU A 64 -11.11 -2.70 13.27
N ASN A 65 -12.32 -3.27 13.26
CA ASN A 65 -13.26 -3.11 14.37
C ASN A 65 -12.66 -3.64 15.68
N ALA A 66 -12.05 -4.83 15.66
CA ALA A 66 -11.35 -5.39 16.81
C ALA A 66 -10.13 -4.54 17.24
N HIS A 67 -9.44 -3.93 16.28
CA HIS A 67 -8.37 -2.98 16.57
C HIS A 67 -8.90 -1.72 17.28
N LEU A 68 -9.98 -1.12 16.76
CA LEU A 68 -10.60 0.09 17.29
C LEU A 68 -11.13 -0.13 18.71
N ASP A 69 -11.73 -1.28 19.00
CA ASP A 69 -12.18 -1.67 20.35
C ASP A 69 -11.00 -2.05 21.29
N GLY A 70 -9.83 -2.32 20.71
CA GLY A 70 -8.67 -2.83 21.43
C GLY A 70 -8.09 -1.85 22.46
N LYS A 71 -7.65 -2.39 23.60
CA LYS A 71 -6.99 -1.63 24.69
C LYS A 71 -5.81 -0.76 24.24
N LYS A 72 -5.12 -1.15 23.17
CA LYS A 72 -4.00 -0.38 22.59
C LYS A 72 -4.51 0.91 21.93
N HIS A 73 -5.53 0.80 21.09
CA HIS A 73 -6.14 1.94 20.42
C HIS A 73 -6.74 2.92 21.43
N MET A 74 -7.48 2.42 22.43
CA MET A 74 -8.06 3.23 23.50
C MET A 74 -7.03 4.03 24.31
N LYS A 75 -5.81 3.51 24.48
CA LYS A 75 -4.72 4.26 25.12
C LYS A 75 -4.24 5.41 24.26
N VAL A 76 -4.14 5.22 22.94
CA VAL A 76 -3.74 6.27 22.00
C VAL A 76 -4.79 7.37 21.95
N LEU A 77 -6.09 7.01 21.87
CA LEU A 77 -7.20 7.98 21.92
C LEU A 77 -7.11 8.87 23.18
N LYS A 78 -6.91 8.25 24.36
CA LYS A 78 -6.78 8.97 25.63
C LYS A 78 -5.52 9.84 25.70
N ALA A 79 -4.40 9.36 25.16
CA ALA A 79 -3.13 10.09 25.19
C ALA A 79 -3.13 11.30 24.24
N HIS A 80 -3.77 11.18 23.08
CA HIS A 80 -3.80 12.23 22.07
C HIS A 80 -5.07 13.10 22.12
N GLY A 81 -5.96 12.89 23.10
CA GLY A 81 -7.16 13.71 23.27
C GLY A 81 -8.20 13.56 22.15
N PHE A 82 -8.11 12.50 21.34
CA PHE A 82 -9.13 12.19 20.34
C PHE A 82 -10.37 11.67 21.08
N VAL A 83 -11.36 12.54 21.27
CA VAL A 83 -12.68 12.16 21.76
C VAL A 83 -13.35 11.27 20.70
N ASN A 84 -13.85 10.13 21.13
CA ASN A 84 -14.54 9.17 20.27
C ASN A 84 -15.82 9.83 19.72
N VAL A 85 -15.80 10.31 18.47
CA VAL A 85 -17.03 10.71 17.76
C VAL A 85 -17.66 9.44 17.17
N MET A 86 -18.30 8.67 18.04
CA MET A 86 -19.22 7.63 17.59
C MET A 86 -20.62 8.20 17.80
N GLY A 87 -21.11 8.88 16.77
CA GLY A 87 -22.48 9.35 16.61
C GLY A 87 -23.12 8.66 15.42
#